data_AF-A0A402AMU7-F1
#
_entry.id   AF-A0A402AMU7-F1
#
_cell.length_a   1.000
_cell.length_b   1.000
_cell.length_c   1.000
_cell.angle_alpha   90.00
_cell.angle_beta   90.00
_cell.angle_gamma   90.00
#
_symmetry.space_group_name_H-M   'P 1'
#
loop_
_entity.id
_entity.type
_entity.pdbx_description
1 polymer ?
#
loop_
_entity_poly.entity_id
_entity_poly.type
_entity_poly.pdbx_seq_one_letter_code
_entity_poly.pdbx_strand_id
1 'polypeptide(L)'
;MNESIVRILGAFLDTLYLNVYQTDTNFQVVKKKLSDELKLELQQLKEQAQEDEENIPTRFSFDGKPLLMMMKGSEGFNWILKNESINFCVNRGSKMNLCAQVRCSSEYLWKRRDISAIVNEVFFFATQVFGQQICLQVSALDLAVDVINFQLPSAEDIKECFISRAQLSEEAPANLADCFVDGPDRIKRRWGGLLACRLVLVELLSLALSMIKRTRLNIILLKSPGSLISGVSLRVFKVLSIAKICRSCVMKCASGVRLCGK
;
A
#
# COMPACT_ATOMS: atom_id res chain seq x y z
N MET A 1 31.84 -15.47 -18.60
CA MET A 1 30.98 -14.85 -17.56
C MET A 1 29.57 -14.89 -18.11
N ASN A 2 28.70 -15.72 -17.55
CA ASN A 2 27.30 -15.77 -17.97
C ASN A 2 26.58 -14.61 -17.27
N GLU A 3 26.19 -13.60 -18.03
CA GLU A 3 25.30 -12.56 -17.54
C GLU A 3 24.01 -13.21 -17.02
N SER A 4 23.57 -12.81 -15.83
CA SER A 4 22.28 -13.21 -15.31
C SER A 4 21.19 -12.71 -16.27
N ILE A 5 20.49 -13.64 -16.92
CA ILE A 5 19.54 -13.38 -18.03
C ILE A 5 18.24 -12.69 -17.55
N VAL A 6 18.03 -12.60 -16.23
CA VAL A 6 16.84 -11.97 -15.64
C VAL A 6 16.84 -10.47 -15.90
N ARG A 7 15.79 -9.96 -16.54
CA ARG A 7 15.62 -8.53 -16.83
C ARG A 7 14.31 -8.02 -16.24
N ILE A 8 14.39 -6.91 -15.51
CA ILE A 8 13.23 -6.17 -15.02
C ILE A 8 12.67 -5.33 -16.18
N LEU A 9 11.39 -5.52 -16.50
CA LEU A 9 10.65 -4.72 -17.47
C LEU A 9 10.01 -3.49 -16.84
N GLY A 10 9.57 -3.61 -15.59
CA GLY A 10 8.92 -2.53 -14.86
C GLY A 10 8.77 -2.84 -13.39
N ALA A 11 8.69 -1.80 -12.55
CA ALA A 11 8.40 -1.95 -11.13
C ALA A 11 7.55 -0.76 -10.67
N PHE A 12 6.37 -1.02 -10.11
CA PHE A 12 5.48 0.02 -9.63
C PHE A 12 4.45 -0.49 -8.61
N LEU A 13 3.55 0.38 -8.15
CA LEU A 13 2.42 0.01 -7.33
C LEU A 13 1.39 -0.77 -8.15
N ASP A 14 0.97 -1.92 -7.65
CA ASP A 14 -0.09 -2.73 -8.24
C ASP A 14 -1.45 -2.42 -7.60
N THR A 15 -1.46 -2.21 -6.30
CA THR A 15 -2.67 -1.78 -5.59
C THR A 15 -2.30 -0.72 -4.55
N LEU A 16 -3.17 0.27 -4.36
CA LEU A 16 -3.04 1.31 -3.35
C LEU A 16 -4.37 1.54 -2.65
N TYR A 17 -4.38 1.38 -1.33
CA TYR A 17 -5.52 1.67 -0.46
C TYR A 17 -5.27 2.94 0.35
N LEU A 18 -6.19 3.88 0.26
CA LEU A 18 -6.18 5.16 0.96
C LEU A 18 -7.43 5.27 1.83
N ASN A 19 -7.24 5.30 3.14
CA ASN A 19 -8.29 5.65 4.08
C ASN A 19 -8.53 7.15 4.06
N VAL A 20 -9.79 7.56 4.10
CA VAL A 20 -10.23 8.96 4.16
C VAL A 20 -10.80 9.24 5.54
N TYR A 21 -10.21 10.20 6.23
CA TYR A 21 -10.67 10.69 7.53
C TYR A 21 -11.10 12.15 7.43
N GLN A 22 -12.13 12.52 8.18
CA GLN A 22 -12.49 13.93 8.38
C GLN A 22 -11.58 14.56 9.43
N THR A 23 -11.24 15.82 9.22
CA THR A 23 -10.40 16.60 10.13
C THR A 23 -11.09 17.86 10.64
N ASP A 24 -10.54 18.48 11.67
CA ASP A 24 -10.85 19.85 12.04
C ASP A 24 -10.01 20.86 11.24
N THR A 25 -10.09 22.15 11.62
CA THR A 25 -9.28 23.23 11.03
C THR A 25 -7.79 23.11 11.31
N ASN A 26 -7.39 22.29 12.28
CA ASN A 26 -6.01 22.01 12.66
C ASN A 26 -5.49 20.70 12.06
N PHE A 27 -6.23 20.10 11.12
CA PHE A 27 -5.95 18.81 10.50
C PHE A 27 -5.87 17.63 11.49
N GLN A 28 -6.51 17.74 12.65
CA GLN A 28 -6.65 16.62 13.58
C GLN A 28 -7.85 15.77 13.18
N VAL A 29 -7.67 14.45 13.18
CA VAL A 29 -8.76 13.51 12.86
C VAL A 29 -9.86 13.61 13.90
N VAL A 30 -11.07 13.93 13.45
CA VAL A 30 -12.25 14.10 14.30
C VAL A 30 -13.33 13.10 13.94
N LYS A 31 -14.06 12.65 14.96
CA LYS A 31 -15.24 11.82 14.76
C LYS A 31 -16.40 12.69 14.29
N LYS A 32 -16.56 12.79 12.97
CA LYS A 32 -17.67 13.52 12.36
C LYS A 32 -18.56 12.55 11.59
N LYS A 33 -19.87 12.78 11.70
CA LYS A 33 -20.85 12.01 10.93
C LYS A 33 -20.85 12.54 9.50
N LEU A 34 -21.09 11.64 8.55
CA LEU A 34 -21.38 12.05 7.16
C LEU A 34 -22.57 13.03 7.16
N SER A 35 -22.58 14.02 6.26
CA SER A 35 -23.71 14.95 6.16
C SER A 35 -24.98 14.18 5.82
N ASP A 36 -26.11 14.61 6.36
CA ASP A 36 -27.37 13.90 6.16
C ASP A 36 -27.85 13.97 4.71
N GLU A 37 -27.54 15.07 4.01
CA GLU A 37 -27.72 15.23 2.56
C GLU A 37 -27.00 14.13 1.76
N LEU A 38 -25.69 13.93 2.01
CA LEU A 38 -24.90 12.92 1.30
C LEU A 38 -25.32 11.51 1.68
N LYS A 39 -25.69 11.26 2.95
CA LYS A 39 -26.25 9.95 3.35
C LYS A 39 -27.54 9.64 2.59
N LEU A 40 -28.44 10.61 2.48
CA LEU A 40 -29.71 10.47 1.80
C LEU A 40 -29.48 10.20 0.30
N GLU A 41 -28.62 10.99 -0.34
CA GLU A 41 -28.23 10.81 -1.74
C GLU A 41 -27.68 9.39 -2.00
N LEU A 42 -26.69 8.96 -1.22
CA LEU A 42 -26.09 7.63 -1.37
C LEU A 42 -27.08 6.50 -1.09
N GLN A 43 -28.02 6.71 -0.16
CA GLN A 43 -29.05 5.74 0.17
C GLN A 43 -30.07 5.60 -0.97
N GLN A 44 -30.54 6.71 -1.54
CA GLN A 44 -31.45 6.73 -2.69
C GLN A 44 -30.81 6.05 -3.91
N LEU A 45 -29.56 6.40 -4.23
CA LEU A 45 -28.83 5.76 -5.33
C LEU A 45 -28.68 4.24 -5.15
N LYS A 46 -28.50 3.79 -3.90
CA LYS A 46 -28.38 2.37 -3.59
C LYS A 46 -29.72 1.65 -3.70
N GLU A 47 -30.80 2.27 -3.23
CA GLU A 47 -32.16 1.74 -3.36
C GLU A 47 -32.54 1.61 -4.84
N GLN A 48 -32.27 2.65 -5.64
CA GLN A 48 -32.47 2.61 -7.09
C GLN A 48 -31.68 1.47 -7.75
N ALA A 49 -30.38 1.34 -7.44
CA ALA A 49 -29.57 0.25 -7.97
C ALA A 49 -30.10 -1.15 -7.60
N GLN A 50 -30.67 -1.29 -6.40
CA GLN A 50 -31.28 -2.54 -5.94
C GLN A 50 -32.61 -2.83 -6.63
N GLU A 51 -33.41 -1.80 -6.92
CA GLU A 51 -34.67 -1.92 -7.64
C GLU A 51 -34.46 -2.28 -9.12
N ASP A 52 -33.50 -1.63 -9.78
CA ASP A 52 -33.19 -1.83 -11.20
C ASP A 52 -32.33 -3.07 -11.46
N GLU A 53 -31.83 -3.73 -10.40
CA GLU A 53 -30.84 -4.82 -10.46
C GLU A 53 -29.56 -4.48 -11.25
N GLU A 54 -29.28 -3.19 -11.40
CA GLU A 54 -28.18 -2.65 -12.20
C GLU A 54 -27.36 -1.61 -11.41
N ASN A 55 -26.10 -1.43 -11.80
CA ASN A 55 -25.26 -0.41 -11.17
C ASN A 55 -25.59 0.97 -11.78
N ILE A 56 -25.99 1.91 -10.93
CA ILE A 56 -26.50 3.22 -11.38
C ILE A 56 -25.36 4.26 -11.43
N PRO A 57 -25.22 5.03 -12.53
CA PRO A 57 -24.23 6.09 -12.59
C PRO A 57 -24.52 7.20 -11.57
N THR A 58 -23.49 7.65 -10.88
CA THR A 58 -23.57 8.74 -9.89
C THR A 58 -23.03 10.04 -10.46
N ARG A 59 -23.28 11.17 -9.78
CA ARG A 59 -22.67 12.47 -10.13
C ARG A 59 -21.16 12.53 -9.88
N PHE A 60 -20.63 11.58 -9.10
CA PHE A 60 -19.21 11.54 -8.78
C PHE A 60 -18.45 10.94 -9.95
N SER A 61 -17.34 11.56 -10.34
CA SER A 61 -16.49 11.07 -11.42
C SER A 61 -15.03 11.03 -11.01
N PHE A 62 -14.29 10.07 -11.58
CA PHE A 62 -12.86 9.91 -11.37
C PHE A 62 -12.20 9.44 -12.67
N ASP A 63 -11.06 10.02 -13.04
CA ASP A 63 -10.41 9.82 -14.34
C ASP A 63 -11.37 10.03 -15.54
N GLY A 64 -12.22 11.06 -15.44
CA GLY A 64 -13.17 11.44 -16.49
C GLY A 64 -14.37 10.50 -16.66
N LYS A 65 -14.48 9.43 -15.87
CA LYS A 65 -15.59 8.46 -15.93
C LYS A 65 -16.47 8.55 -14.67
N PRO A 66 -17.80 8.48 -14.79
CA PRO A 66 -18.68 8.44 -13.63
C PRO A 66 -18.41 7.17 -12.81
N LEU A 67 -18.55 7.28 -11.48
CA LEU A 67 -18.59 6.14 -10.60
C LEU A 67 -20.00 5.56 -10.60
N LEU A 68 -20.11 4.23 -10.64
CA LEU A 68 -21.36 3.51 -10.57
C LEU A 68 -21.62 3.07 -9.13
N MET A 69 -22.84 3.30 -8.63
CA MET A 69 -23.30 2.79 -7.34
C MET A 69 -23.54 1.28 -7.45
N MET A 70 -22.93 0.52 -6.55
CA MET A 70 -23.11 -0.93 -6.48
C MET A 70 -24.35 -1.28 -5.65
N MET A 71 -25.09 -2.31 -6.07
CA MET A 71 -26.25 -2.84 -5.35
C MET A 71 -25.93 -3.32 -3.92
N LYS A 72 -24.75 -3.91 -3.74
CA LYS A 72 -24.31 -4.52 -2.48
C LYS A 72 -23.17 -3.71 -1.86
N GLY A 73 -23.24 -3.56 -0.54
CA GLY A 73 -22.12 -3.07 0.25
C GLY A 73 -21.09 -4.17 0.53
N SER A 74 -20.06 -3.85 1.30
CA SER A 74 -19.07 -4.80 1.81
C SER A 74 -19.00 -4.72 3.33
N GLU A 75 -18.24 -5.63 3.94
CA GLU A 75 -18.03 -5.59 5.38
C GLU A 75 -17.46 -4.21 5.81
N GLY A 76 -18.19 -3.52 6.68
CA GLY A 76 -17.81 -2.19 7.17
C GLY A 76 -18.08 -1.01 6.23
N PHE A 77 -18.56 -1.23 4.99
CA PHE A 77 -18.88 -0.15 4.05
C PHE A 77 -20.28 -0.30 3.47
N ASN A 78 -21.08 0.74 3.61
CA ASN A 78 -22.51 0.68 3.32
C ASN A 78 -22.82 1.04 1.87
N TRP A 79 -21.98 1.89 1.28
CA TRP A 79 -22.12 2.36 -0.09
C TRP A 79 -20.79 2.15 -0.81
N ILE A 80 -20.84 1.56 -2.00
CA ILE A 80 -19.67 1.29 -2.82
C ILE A 80 -19.91 1.93 -4.17
N LEU A 81 -18.99 2.80 -4.57
CA LEU A 81 -19.00 3.50 -5.84
C LEU A 81 -17.77 3.05 -6.62
N LYS A 82 -17.93 2.59 -7.86
CA LYS A 82 -16.83 1.98 -8.62
C LYS A 82 -16.79 2.44 -10.06
N ASN A 83 -15.59 2.63 -10.59
CA ASN A 83 -15.31 2.61 -12.02
C ASN A 83 -14.06 1.74 -12.29
N GLU A 84 -13.51 1.80 -13.50
CA GLU A 84 -12.29 1.05 -13.87
C GLU A 84 -11.04 1.51 -13.11
N SER A 85 -11.00 2.77 -12.68
CA SER A 85 -9.82 3.37 -12.06
C SER A 85 -9.79 3.21 -10.54
N ILE A 86 -10.93 3.35 -9.87
CA ILE A 86 -11.02 3.27 -8.41
C ILE A 86 -12.26 2.51 -7.94
N ASN A 87 -12.13 1.96 -6.74
CA ASN A 87 -13.24 1.52 -5.90
C ASN A 87 -13.29 2.41 -4.65
N PHE A 88 -14.40 3.13 -4.48
CA PHE A 88 -14.63 4.10 -3.44
C PHE A 88 -15.73 3.64 -2.49
N CYS A 89 -15.31 3.19 -1.30
CA CYS A 89 -16.19 2.61 -0.29
C CYS A 89 -16.49 3.64 0.81
N VAL A 90 -17.76 3.95 1.07
CA VAL A 90 -18.19 4.94 2.07
C VAL A 90 -18.85 4.26 3.26
N ASN A 91 -18.51 4.71 4.47
CA ASN A 91 -19.05 4.22 5.73
C ASN A 91 -20.00 5.27 6.37
N ARG A 92 -20.96 4.82 7.19
CA ARG A 92 -21.83 5.69 8.00
C ARG A 92 -21.08 6.46 9.12
N GLY A 93 -19.84 6.07 9.44
CA GLY A 93 -18.92 6.87 10.26
C GLY A 93 -19.01 6.68 11.79
N SER A 94 -19.50 5.54 12.30
CA SER A 94 -19.82 5.42 13.73
C SER A 94 -18.73 4.79 14.62
N LYS A 95 -17.88 3.89 14.13
CA LYS A 95 -16.95 3.11 14.99
C LYS A 95 -15.45 3.41 14.83
N MET A 96 -14.95 3.69 13.63
CA MET A 96 -13.49 3.79 13.38
C MET A 96 -12.98 5.17 12.94
N ASN A 97 -13.81 6.22 13.01
CA ASN A 97 -13.55 7.55 12.43
C ASN A 97 -13.21 7.55 10.93
N LEU A 98 -13.26 6.38 10.28
CA LEU A 98 -13.04 6.17 8.86
C LEU A 98 -14.32 6.54 8.11
N CYS A 99 -14.23 7.56 7.25
CA CYS A 99 -15.36 8.02 6.45
C CYS A 99 -15.48 7.22 5.16
N ALA A 100 -14.34 6.96 4.52
CA ALA A 100 -14.28 6.17 3.30
C ALA A 100 -12.92 5.50 3.11
N GLN A 101 -12.86 4.59 2.15
CA GLN A 101 -11.62 3.99 1.66
C GLN A 101 -11.63 4.02 0.13
N VAL A 102 -10.50 4.41 -0.45
CA VAL A 102 -10.28 4.41 -1.90
C VAL A 102 -9.28 3.32 -2.22
N ARG A 103 -9.63 2.39 -3.10
CA ARG A 103 -8.71 1.43 -3.71
C ARG A 103 -8.46 1.81 -5.15
N CYS A 104 -7.22 2.11 -5.51
CA CYS A 104 -6.82 2.35 -6.90
C CYS A 104 -6.59 1.00 -7.62
N SER A 105 -7.07 0.88 -8.86
CA SER A 105 -6.82 -0.30 -9.69
C SER A 105 -5.38 -0.31 -10.23
N SER A 106 -4.85 -1.50 -10.49
CA SER A 106 -3.53 -1.68 -11.10
C SER A 106 -3.44 -0.97 -12.44
N GLU A 107 -4.44 -1.12 -13.30
CA GLU A 107 -4.50 -0.45 -14.60
C GLU A 107 -4.33 1.07 -14.48
N TYR A 108 -5.07 1.73 -13.57
CA TYR A 108 -4.95 3.16 -13.33
C TYR A 108 -3.58 3.56 -12.76
N LEU A 109 -3.05 2.80 -11.79
CA LEU A 109 -1.74 3.06 -11.20
C LEU A 109 -0.62 2.95 -12.26
N TRP A 110 -0.66 1.91 -13.09
CA TRP A 110 0.32 1.66 -14.14
C TRP A 110 0.18 2.60 -15.33
N LYS A 111 -1.02 3.17 -15.57
CA LYS A 111 -1.27 4.25 -16.54
C LYS A 111 -0.67 5.58 -16.06
N ARG A 112 -0.83 5.94 -14.78
CA ARG A 112 -0.36 7.22 -14.23
C ARG A 112 1.14 7.25 -13.92
N ARG A 113 1.70 6.16 -13.36
CA ARG A 113 3.13 6.03 -12.96
C ARG A 113 3.70 7.13 -12.05
N ASP A 114 2.87 7.97 -11.45
CA ASP A 114 3.28 9.03 -10.53
C ASP A 114 2.42 8.99 -9.26
N ILE A 115 3.04 8.57 -8.15
CA ILE A 115 2.38 8.43 -6.85
C ILE A 115 1.86 9.77 -6.34
N SER A 116 2.59 10.87 -6.58
CA SER A 116 2.15 12.20 -6.14
C SER A 116 0.89 12.62 -6.87
N ALA A 117 0.87 12.44 -8.20
CA ALA A 117 -0.29 12.77 -9.02
C ALA A 117 -1.50 11.91 -8.60
N ILE A 118 -1.29 10.60 -8.43
CA ILE A 118 -2.32 9.66 -7.97
C ILE A 118 -2.93 10.10 -6.63
N VAL A 119 -2.10 10.38 -5.62
CA VAL A 119 -2.58 10.78 -4.29
C VAL A 119 -3.29 12.13 -4.35
N ASN A 120 -2.80 13.08 -5.14
CA ASN A 120 -3.43 14.39 -5.31
C ASN A 120 -4.78 14.29 -6.04
N GLU A 121 -4.89 13.46 -7.08
CA GLU A 121 -6.15 13.20 -7.79
C GLU A 121 -7.18 12.58 -6.84
N VAL A 122 -6.78 11.57 -6.05
CA VAL A 122 -7.67 10.97 -5.03
C VAL A 122 -8.05 11.96 -3.94
N PHE A 123 -7.11 12.82 -3.50
CA PHE A 123 -7.40 13.87 -2.52
C PHE A 123 -8.43 14.86 -3.06
N PHE A 124 -8.23 15.37 -4.26
CA PHE A 124 -9.14 16.32 -4.89
C PHE A 124 -10.54 15.70 -5.04
N PHE A 125 -10.62 14.48 -5.58
CA PHE A 125 -11.87 13.73 -5.66
C PHE A 125 -12.54 13.60 -4.28
N ALA A 126 -11.82 13.15 -3.26
CA ALA A 126 -12.38 12.99 -1.92
C ALA A 126 -12.82 14.34 -1.31
N THR A 127 -12.14 15.45 -1.62
CA THR A 127 -12.58 16.79 -1.18
C THR A 127 -13.86 17.25 -1.86
N GLN A 128 -14.13 16.82 -3.10
CA GLN A 128 -15.41 17.10 -3.77
C GLN A 128 -16.57 16.35 -3.11
N VAL A 129 -16.31 15.15 -2.56
CA VAL A 129 -17.32 14.33 -1.88
C VAL A 129 -17.56 14.81 -0.45
N PHE A 130 -16.49 15.03 0.34
CA PHE A 130 -16.59 15.28 1.79
C PHE A 130 -16.31 16.72 2.22
N GLY A 131 -15.88 17.60 1.31
CA GLY A 131 -15.41 18.95 1.59
C GLY A 131 -13.91 19.03 1.89
N GLN A 132 -13.43 20.23 2.23
CA GLN A 132 -11.99 20.54 2.34
C GLN A 132 -11.30 19.96 3.59
N GLN A 133 -12.06 19.54 4.60
CA GLN A 133 -11.52 19.11 5.89
C GLN A 133 -11.36 17.59 5.95
N ILE A 134 -10.45 17.07 5.14
CA ILE A 134 -10.11 15.65 5.12
C ILE A 134 -8.61 15.42 5.13
N CYS A 135 -8.19 14.22 5.53
CA CYS A 135 -6.85 13.72 5.29
C CYS A 135 -6.88 12.29 4.74
N LEU A 136 -5.87 11.97 3.93
CA LEU A 136 -5.66 10.62 3.41
C LEU A 136 -4.59 9.90 4.23
N GLN A 137 -4.80 8.61 4.47
CA GLN A 137 -3.81 7.73 5.08
C GLN A 137 -3.67 6.46 4.23
N VAL A 138 -2.43 6.12 3.86
CA VAL A 138 -2.16 4.84 3.21
C VAL A 138 -2.43 3.70 4.20
N SER A 139 -3.37 2.83 3.88
CA SER A 139 -3.74 1.68 4.71
C SER A 139 -3.11 0.37 4.23
N ALA A 140 -2.98 0.20 2.92
CA ALA A 140 -2.27 -0.89 2.29
C ALA A 140 -1.71 -0.46 0.93
N LEU A 141 -0.61 -1.07 0.53
CA LEU A 141 -0.04 -0.91 -0.81
C LEU A 141 0.67 -2.21 -1.21
N ASP A 142 0.56 -2.56 -2.49
CA ASP A 142 1.21 -3.71 -3.08
C ASP A 142 2.17 -3.21 -4.17
N LEU A 143 3.38 -3.76 -4.20
CA LEU A 143 4.40 -3.48 -5.23
C LEU A 143 4.49 -4.68 -6.15
N ALA A 144 4.44 -4.44 -7.46
CA ALA A 144 4.66 -5.45 -8.47
C ALA A 144 5.88 -5.11 -9.32
N VAL A 145 6.50 -6.17 -9.84
CA VAL A 145 7.69 -6.11 -10.68
C VAL A 145 7.48 -7.08 -11.82
N ASP A 146 7.51 -6.57 -13.03
CA ASP A 146 7.49 -7.38 -14.23
C ASP A 146 8.92 -7.79 -14.55
N VAL A 147 9.16 -9.10 -14.57
CA VAL A 147 10.47 -9.69 -14.88
C VAL A 147 10.33 -10.65 -16.06
N ILE A 148 11.32 -10.66 -16.94
CA ILE A 148 11.46 -11.67 -17.99
C ILE A 148 12.70 -12.53 -17.74
N ASN A 149 12.67 -13.74 -18.31
CA ASN A 149 13.71 -14.76 -18.17
C ASN A 149 13.99 -15.15 -16.72
N PHE A 150 13.04 -14.89 -15.82
CA PHE A 150 13.08 -15.39 -14.47
C PHE A 150 12.57 -16.83 -14.47
N GLN A 151 13.50 -17.77 -14.67
CA GLN A 151 13.20 -19.19 -14.64
C GLN A 151 13.48 -19.72 -13.23
N LEU A 152 12.47 -20.31 -12.60
CA LEU A 152 12.61 -21.05 -11.35
C LEU A 152 12.77 -22.53 -11.72
N PRO A 153 13.93 -23.15 -11.43
CA PRO A 153 14.27 -24.45 -12.02
C PRO A 153 13.40 -25.62 -11.51
N SER A 154 12.76 -25.51 -10.34
CA SER A 154 11.68 -26.39 -9.85
C SER A 154 11.07 -25.81 -8.56
N ALA A 155 9.96 -26.40 -8.05
CA ALA A 155 9.39 -26.00 -6.76
C ALA A 155 10.31 -26.34 -5.57
N GLU A 156 11.05 -27.44 -5.70
CA GLU A 156 12.11 -27.86 -4.78
C GLU A 156 13.24 -26.83 -4.76
N ASP A 157 13.69 -26.38 -5.93
CA ASP A 157 14.74 -25.37 -6.04
C ASP A 157 14.30 -24.02 -5.44
N ILE A 158 13.01 -23.67 -5.52
CA ILE A 158 12.47 -22.47 -4.86
C ILE A 158 12.63 -22.60 -3.33
N LYS A 159 12.31 -23.74 -2.75
CA LYS A 159 12.44 -23.93 -1.29
C LYS A 159 13.91 -23.86 -0.84
N GLU A 160 14.83 -24.34 -1.67
CA GLU A 160 16.27 -24.29 -1.37
C GLU A 160 16.87 -22.89 -1.59
N CYS A 161 16.40 -22.17 -2.62
CA CYS A 161 16.95 -20.88 -3.02
C CYS A 161 16.30 -19.69 -2.30
N PHE A 162 15.09 -19.79 -1.78
CA PHE A 162 14.40 -18.68 -1.12
C PHE A 162 14.36 -18.85 0.40
N ILE A 163 14.97 -17.90 1.09
CA ILE A 163 14.85 -17.79 2.55
C ILE A 163 13.63 -16.91 2.84
N SER A 164 12.51 -17.52 3.22
CA SER A 164 11.37 -16.76 3.72
C SER A 164 11.59 -16.40 5.21
N ARG A 165 11.11 -15.21 5.60
CA ARG A 165 10.94 -14.87 7.03
C ARG A 165 9.56 -15.24 7.56
N ALA A 166 8.61 -15.48 6.66
CA ALA A 166 7.28 -15.93 7.04
C ALA A 166 7.37 -17.40 7.43
N GLN A 167 7.13 -17.71 8.70
CA GLN A 167 6.87 -19.09 9.12
C GLN A 167 5.58 -19.53 8.41
N LEU A 168 5.71 -20.47 7.47
CA LEU A 168 4.62 -20.95 6.62
C LEU A 168 3.89 -22.15 7.25
N SER A 169 3.68 -22.20 8.57
CA SER A 169 2.87 -23.28 9.16
C SER A 169 1.92 -22.80 10.26
N GLU A 170 0.66 -23.22 10.16
CA GLU A 170 -0.27 -23.26 11.30
C GLU A 170 -0.02 -24.48 12.18
N GLU A 171 0.70 -25.48 11.69
CA GLU A 171 1.17 -26.61 12.46
C GLU A 171 2.59 -26.33 12.93
N ALA A 172 2.77 -26.11 14.24
CA ALA A 172 4.07 -26.30 14.85
C ALA A 172 4.49 -27.75 14.51
N PRO A 173 5.70 -27.98 13.96
CA PRO A 173 6.14 -29.33 13.68
C PRO A 173 6.11 -30.13 14.99
N ALA A 174 5.29 -31.18 15.02
CA ALA A 174 5.06 -32.03 16.19
C ALA A 174 6.33 -32.76 16.68
N ASN A 175 7.44 -32.63 15.95
CA ASN A 175 8.75 -33.14 16.34
C ASN A 175 9.72 -31.99 16.63
N LEU A 176 9.93 -31.71 17.92
CA LEU A 176 10.97 -30.80 18.43
C LEU A 176 12.41 -31.25 18.12
N ALA A 177 12.61 -32.47 17.61
CA ALA A 177 13.93 -33.01 17.36
C ALA A 177 14.58 -32.51 16.05
N ASP A 178 13.80 -32.00 15.09
CA ASP A 178 14.35 -31.71 13.74
C ASP A 178 13.93 -30.37 13.13
N CYS A 179 13.25 -29.49 13.85
CA CYS A 179 12.63 -28.33 13.20
C CYS A 179 13.29 -26.97 13.48
N PHE A 180 14.08 -26.56 12.49
CA PHE A 180 14.07 -25.22 11.91
C PHE A 180 14.21 -24.02 12.87
N VAL A 181 15.34 -23.99 13.57
CA VAL A 181 16.15 -22.77 13.60
C VAL A 181 17.38 -23.11 12.78
N ASP A 182 17.46 -22.66 11.53
CA ASP A 182 18.72 -22.77 10.80
C ASP A 182 19.81 -22.13 11.66
N GLY A 183 20.72 -22.95 12.21
CA GLY A 183 21.87 -22.45 12.93
C GLY A 183 22.65 -21.48 12.05
N PRO A 184 23.40 -20.54 12.64
CA PRO A 184 24.09 -19.47 11.91
C PRO A 184 24.94 -19.97 10.74
N ASP A 185 25.42 -21.22 10.78
CA ASP A 185 26.24 -21.81 9.73
C ASP A 185 25.45 -22.42 8.56
N ARG A 186 24.23 -22.93 8.77
CA ARG A 186 23.33 -23.32 7.67
C ARG A 186 22.79 -22.09 6.93
N ILE A 187 22.52 -21.02 7.68
CA ILE A 187 22.23 -19.70 7.13
C ILE A 187 23.42 -19.27 6.24
N LYS A 188 24.65 -19.19 6.76
CA LYS A 188 25.84 -18.79 5.97
C LYS A 188 26.05 -19.60 4.69
N ARG A 189 25.84 -20.93 4.71
CA ARG A 189 25.96 -21.77 3.50
C ARG A 189 24.91 -21.42 2.45
N ARG A 190 23.64 -21.19 2.82
CA ARG A 190 22.60 -20.75 1.86
C ARG A 190 22.86 -19.35 1.31
N TRP A 191 23.40 -18.42 2.12
CA TRP A 191 23.78 -17.09 1.64
C TRP A 191 24.91 -17.10 0.61
N GLY A 192 25.75 -18.14 0.59
CA GLY A 192 26.82 -18.32 -0.40
C GLY A 192 26.32 -18.62 -1.81
N GLY A 193 25.18 -19.33 -1.95
CA GLY A 193 24.58 -19.66 -3.25
C GLY A 193 23.64 -18.58 -3.82
N LEU A 194 23.26 -17.60 -3.01
CA LEU A 194 22.22 -16.60 -3.30
C LEU A 194 22.68 -15.39 -4.12
N LEU A 195 23.89 -15.40 -4.69
CA LEU A 195 24.50 -14.23 -5.37
C LEU A 195 23.62 -13.66 -6.50
N ALA A 196 22.89 -14.50 -7.24
CA ALA A 196 21.99 -14.05 -8.31
C ALA A 196 20.69 -13.41 -7.78
N CYS A 197 20.00 -14.04 -6.82
CA CYS A 197 18.78 -13.47 -6.21
C CYS A 197 19.08 -12.22 -5.38
N ARG A 198 20.30 -12.10 -4.84
CA ARG A 198 20.73 -10.95 -4.04
C ARG A 198 20.72 -9.65 -4.85
N LEU A 199 21.06 -9.69 -6.14
CA LEU A 199 21.04 -8.51 -7.01
C LEU A 199 19.61 -8.00 -7.22
N VAL A 200 18.69 -8.88 -7.63
CA VAL A 200 17.28 -8.53 -7.86
C VAL A 200 16.63 -8.00 -6.58
N LEU A 201 16.83 -8.67 -5.44
CA LEU A 201 16.21 -8.24 -4.18
C LEU A 201 16.76 -6.90 -3.68
N VAL A 202 18.07 -6.64 -3.86
CA VAL A 202 18.69 -5.37 -3.47
C VAL A 202 18.23 -4.23 -4.37
N GLU A 203 18.09 -4.46 -5.68
CA GLU A 203 17.54 -3.47 -6.61
C GLU A 203 16.07 -3.17 -6.31
N LEU A 204 15.26 -4.19 -6.04
CA LEU A 204 13.86 -4.02 -5.66
C LEU A 204 13.69 -3.32 -4.32
N LEU A 205 14.53 -3.63 -3.33
CA LEU A 205 14.54 -2.91 -2.06
C LEU A 205 15.04 -1.48 -2.22
N SER A 206 16.03 -1.24 -3.08
CA SER A 206 16.51 0.10 -3.40
C SER A 206 15.44 0.92 -4.11
N LEU A 207 14.71 0.33 -5.05
CA LEU A 207 13.53 0.92 -5.71
C LEU A 207 12.41 1.19 -4.72
N ALA A 208 12.02 0.23 -3.89
CA ALA A 208 10.99 0.42 -2.87
C ALA A 208 11.40 1.49 -1.85
N LEU A 209 12.65 1.50 -1.40
CA LEU A 209 13.17 2.53 -0.49
C LEU A 209 13.32 3.88 -1.18
N SER A 210 13.68 3.93 -2.46
CA SER A 210 13.74 5.14 -3.28
C SER A 210 12.35 5.70 -3.50
N MET A 211 11.37 4.85 -3.82
CA MET A 211 9.95 5.18 -3.86
C MET A 211 9.55 5.70 -2.49
N ILE A 212 9.67 4.96 -1.39
CA ILE A 212 9.34 5.44 -0.04
C ILE A 212 10.08 6.72 0.35
N LYS A 213 11.35 6.92 -0.04
CA LYS A 213 12.11 8.16 0.22
C LYS A 213 11.64 9.32 -0.64
N ARG A 214 11.26 9.08 -1.89
CA ARG A 214 10.60 10.06 -2.78
C ARG A 214 9.15 10.30 -2.35
N THR A 215 8.49 9.32 -1.75
CA THR A 215 7.17 9.35 -1.10
C THR A 215 7.23 9.83 0.34
N ARG A 216 8.42 10.14 0.88
CA ARG A 216 8.58 11.29 1.78
C ARG A 216 8.39 12.61 1.01
N LEU A 217 7.75 12.57 -0.16
CA LEU A 217 6.65 13.46 -0.51
C LEU A 217 6.07 13.98 0.79
N ASN A 218 6.40 15.21 1.11
CA ASN A 218 5.45 16.29 0.91
C ASN A 218 3.98 15.87 1.07
N ILE A 219 3.65 15.13 2.13
CA ILE A 219 2.55 15.51 3.01
C ILE A 219 3.00 16.81 3.72
N ILE A 220 3.37 17.78 2.90
CA ILE A 220 3.28 19.19 3.18
C ILE A 220 1.77 19.32 3.35
N LEU A 221 1.33 19.44 4.60
CA LEU A 221 0.21 20.31 4.92
C LEU A 221 0.22 21.41 3.87
N LEU A 222 -0.73 21.42 2.92
CA LEU A 222 -0.91 22.52 2.00
C LEU A 222 -1.07 23.75 2.88
N LYS A 223 0.06 24.41 3.14
CA LYS A 223 0.15 25.58 3.97
C LYS A 223 -0.46 26.62 3.08
N SER A 224 -1.72 26.96 3.35
CA SER A 224 -2.33 28.15 2.77
C SER A 224 -1.30 29.29 2.91
N PRO A 225 -0.98 30.02 1.83
CA PRO A 225 -0.02 31.11 1.90
C PRO A 225 -0.61 32.21 2.78
N GLY A 226 -0.33 32.19 4.09
CA GLY A 226 -0.85 33.22 4.99
C GLY A 226 -0.70 33.03 6.50
N SER A 227 -0.37 31.85 7.06
CA SER A 227 -0.28 31.70 8.52
C SER A 227 1.06 31.14 9.03
N LEU A 228 1.73 31.97 9.84
CA LEU A 228 2.87 31.62 10.68
C LEU A 228 2.36 30.98 11.97
N ILE A 229 2.30 29.65 12.02
CA ILE A 229 2.19 28.92 13.29
C ILE A 229 3.32 27.89 13.33
N SER A 230 4.22 28.09 14.29
CA SER A 230 5.33 27.21 14.64
C SER A 230 4.82 26.08 15.52
N GLY A 231 4.97 24.83 15.07
CA GLY A 231 4.76 23.64 15.89
C GLY A 231 3.84 22.62 15.23
N VAL A 232 4.40 21.78 14.37
CA VAL A 232 3.71 20.57 13.89
C VAL A 232 4.51 19.35 14.29
N SER A 233 3.95 18.57 15.20
CA SER A 233 4.46 17.28 15.64
C SER A 233 4.21 16.23 14.55
N LEU A 234 5.25 15.88 13.79
CA LEU A 234 5.25 14.72 12.90
C LEU A 234 5.14 13.43 13.73
N ARG A 235 3.95 12.83 13.82
CA ARG A 235 3.83 11.42 14.24
C ARG A 235 4.07 10.54 13.02
N VAL A 236 5.29 10.02 12.91
CA VAL A 236 5.64 8.97 11.95
C VAL A 236 4.82 7.73 12.27
N PHE A 237 3.73 7.52 11.56
CA PHE A 237 3.00 6.26 11.62
C PHE A 237 3.81 5.18 10.90
N LYS A 238 3.91 4.07 11.60
CA LYS A 238 4.84 2.98 11.38
C LYS A 238 4.29 2.13 10.24
N VAL A 239 4.84 2.29 9.02
CA VAL A 239 4.65 1.34 7.91
C VAL A 239 5.39 0.04 8.28
N LEU A 240 4.79 -0.72 9.19
CA LEU A 240 5.03 -2.14 9.46
C LEU A 240 4.18 -2.86 8.41
N SER A 241 4.74 -3.32 7.31
CA SER A 241 5.23 -4.70 7.29
C SER A 241 6.56 -4.89 6.58
N ILE A 242 7.04 -3.91 5.79
CA ILE A 242 8.26 -4.09 4.98
C ILE A 242 9.47 -3.33 5.57
N ALA A 243 9.26 -2.16 6.18
CA ALA A 243 10.39 -1.29 6.57
C ALA A 243 11.17 -1.72 7.84
N LYS A 244 10.54 -2.44 8.78
CA LYS A 244 11.27 -3.01 9.94
C LYS A 244 12.22 -4.15 9.56
N ILE A 245 11.99 -4.79 8.40
CA ILE A 245 12.79 -5.91 7.90
C ILE A 245 14.22 -5.45 7.57
N CYS A 246 14.40 -4.22 7.05
CA CYS A 246 15.68 -3.76 6.52
C CYS A 246 16.64 -3.10 7.54
N ARG A 247 16.15 -2.32 8.53
CA ARG A 247 17.06 -1.59 9.45
C ARG A 247 17.92 -2.51 10.33
N SER A 248 17.41 -3.68 10.70
CA SER A 248 18.15 -4.64 11.52
C SER A 248 19.22 -5.41 10.71
N CYS A 249 19.02 -5.58 9.39
CA CYS A 249 19.97 -6.28 8.52
C CYS A 249 21.17 -5.41 8.10
N VAL A 250 20.97 -4.12 7.83
CA VAL A 250 22.08 -3.24 7.40
C VAL A 250 23.05 -2.96 8.56
N MET A 251 22.56 -2.82 9.79
CA MET A 251 23.39 -2.51 10.97
C MET A 251 24.31 -3.67 11.40
N LYS A 252 23.92 -4.93 11.17
CA LYS A 252 24.76 -6.10 11.48
C LYS A 252 25.84 -6.40 10.44
N CYS A 253 25.70 -5.92 9.20
CA CYS A 253 26.76 -6.04 8.19
C CYS A 253 27.85 -4.97 8.33
N ALA A 254 27.54 -3.78 8.86
CA ALA A 254 28.53 -2.72 9.05
C ALA A 254 29.48 -2.95 10.24
N SER A 255 29.14 -3.85 11.17
CA SER A 255 29.91 -4.13 12.40
C SER A 255 30.89 -5.30 12.28
N GLY A 256 30.97 -5.95 11.11
CA GLY A 256 31.73 -7.20 10.90
C GLY A 256 33.01 -7.09 10.09
N VAL A 257 33.57 -5.88 9.89
CA VAL A 257 34.87 -5.71 9.22
C VAL A 257 35.90 -5.27 10.25
N ARG A 258 36.48 -6.24 10.96
CA ARG A 258 37.80 -6.08 11.58
C ARG A 258 38.82 -6.64 10.60
N LEU A 259 39.60 -5.73 10.02
CA LEU A 259 40.75 -6.02 9.17
C LEU A 259 41.77 -6.83 9.99
N CYS A 260 42.09 -8.05 9.56
CA CYS A 260 43.33 -8.70 9.96
C CYS A 260 44.49 -7.88 9.40
N GLY A 261 45.24 -7.24 10.29
CA GLY A 261 46.54 -6.66 9.98
C GLY A 261 47.64 -7.67 10.30
N LYS A 262 48.44 -7.95 9.27
CA LYS A 262 49.78 -8.55 9.24
C LYS A 262 50.02 -9.87 9.99
#